data_AF-A0A812D9R5-F1
#
_entry.id   AF-A0A812D9R5-F1
#
_cell.length_a   1.000
_cell.length_b   1.000
_cell.length_c   1.000
_cell.angle_alpha   90.00
_cell.angle_beta   90.00
_cell.angle_gamma   90.00
#
_symmetry.space_group_name_H-M   'P 1'
#
loop_
_entity.id
_entity.type
_entity.pdbx_description
1 polymer ?
#
loop_
_entity_poly.entity_id
_entity_poly.type
_entity_poly.pdbx_seq_one_letter_code
_entity_poly.pdbx_strand_id
1 'polypeptide(L)'
;MDDIFTLVKEGNALQVRVWLDNTANDLNQGDDHRFSLLHWAAKEGRLNIVDMLIARGVRINATNMGDDTALHLACSHGQKEISKRLIHNKANINAINEHGKVHFHYANKTYDDKKEELINMGALVTIANKFDETPLDKARPKLRDQMRERAIALARDLKKIPYKDRSWLGCKTRSRDATLSRHTGVEINQLDLSVILSSSHSGQTWKGIWQGSEIVAKKLKLRECTVRMSRDFQEEFPRLRIFNHSNILPVLACCNKPPDLFIISQFMTHGSLYNVLHGETEIVVDQNQALRFALDIARGMEFLHSMEPMIPNITLNSKHVMIDEDLTARINMADYRFSFHEKGKIYSPAWMAPEALQKKPEEINIKAADMWSYAILLWELETREVPFADLSWGN
;
A
#
# COMPACT_ATOMS: atom_id res chain seq x y z
N MET A 1 -18.80 12.51 -29.33
CA MET A 1 -18.37 13.16 -28.08
C MET A 1 -17.04 12.52 -27.76
N ASP A 2 -15.96 13.29 -27.83
CA ASP A 2 -14.61 12.72 -27.69
C ASP A 2 -14.42 12.22 -26.25
N ASP A 3 -13.74 11.08 -26.13
CA ASP A 3 -13.41 10.50 -24.84
C ASP A 3 -12.45 11.44 -24.06
N ILE A 4 -12.57 11.47 -22.73
CA ILE A 4 -11.80 12.34 -21.86
C ILE A 4 -10.28 12.15 -22.04
N PHE A 5 -9.83 10.94 -22.38
CA PHE A 5 -8.41 10.69 -22.67
C PHE A 5 -7.93 11.45 -23.91
N THR A 6 -8.76 11.58 -24.94
CA THR A 6 -8.45 12.38 -26.14
C THR A 6 -8.36 13.85 -25.79
N LEU A 7 -9.32 14.36 -25.01
CA LEU A 7 -9.33 15.75 -24.54
C LEU A 7 -8.06 16.10 -23.73
N VAL A 8 -7.61 15.19 -22.88
CA VAL A 8 -6.35 15.34 -22.14
C VAL A 8 -5.14 15.32 -23.07
N LYS A 9 -5.07 14.39 -24.03
CA LYS A 9 -3.96 14.30 -24.99
C LYS A 9 -3.84 15.57 -25.82
N GLU A 10 -4.95 16.10 -26.30
CA GLU A 10 -5.02 17.32 -27.11
C GLU A 10 -4.73 18.59 -26.30
N GLY A 11 -4.90 18.53 -24.97
CA GLY A 11 -4.67 19.67 -24.10
C GLY A 11 -5.87 20.60 -23.95
N ASN A 12 -7.09 20.11 -24.23
CA ASN A 12 -8.33 20.89 -24.13
C ASN A 12 -8.74 21.10 -22.66
N ALA A 13 -8.04 22.00 -21.97
CA ALA A 13 -8.22 22.26 -20.54
C ALA A 13 -9.66 22.67 -20.17
N LEU A 14 -10.37 23.35 -21.08
CA LEU A 14 -11.75 23.79 -20.82
C LEU A 14 -12.70 22.60 -20.74
N GLN A 15 -12.67 21.70 -21.72
CA GLN A 15 -13.55 20.52 -21.70
C GLN A 15 -13.14 19.52 -20.61
N VAL A 16 -11.84 19.39 -20.34
CA VAL A 16 -11.37 18.58 -19.19
C VAL A 16 -11.90 19.15 -17.88
N ARG A 17 -11.91 20.48 -17.70
CA ARG A 17 -12.49 21.11 -16.51
C ARG A 17 -13.99 20.84 -16.38
N VAL A 18 -14.75 21.02 -17.47
CA VAL A 18 -16.20 20.73 -17.49
C VAL A 18 -16.46 19.26 -17.13
N TRP A 19 -15.64 18.33 -17.62
CA TRP A 19 -15.73 16.92 -17.27
C TRP A 19 -15.42 16.67 -15.78
N LEU A 20 -14.40 17.35 -15.23
CA LEU A 20 -14.02 17.24 -13.81
C LEU A 20 -15.03 17.88 -12.84
N ASP A 21 -15.87 18.80 -13.30
CA ASP A 21 -16.93 19.42 -12.50
C ASP A 21 -18.12 18.47 -12.25
N ASN A 22 -18.23 17.39 -13.04
CA ASN A 22 -19.24 16.36 -12.82
C ASN A 22 -18.74 15.31 -11.80
N THR A 23 -19.37 15.27 -10.62
CA THR A 23 -19.00 14.38 -9.52
C THR A 23 -19.28 12.90 -9.78
N ALA A 24 -20.02 12.54 -10.84
CA ALA A 24 -20.22 11.15 -11.25
C ALA A 24 -19.00 10.54 -11.95
N ASN A 25 -18.04 11.37 -12.37
CA ASN A 25 -16.89 10.93 -13.15
C ASN A 25 -15.73 10.46 -12.24
N ASP A 26 -15.11 9.33 -12.59
CA ASP A 26 -13.95 8.82 -11.87
C ASP A 26 -12.65 9.43 -12.40
N LEU A 27 -12.09 10.38 -11.66
CA LEU A 27 -10.82 11.03 -11.96
C LEU A 27 -9.62 10.07 -12.03
N ASN A 28 -9.73 8.87 -11.46
CA ASN A 28 -8.70 7.84 -11.45
C ASN A 28 -8.93 6.74 -12.49
N GLN A 29 -9.92 6.90 -13.37
CA GLN A 29 -10.15 5.95 -14.45
C GLN A 29 -8.91 5.83 -15.36
N GLY A 30 -8.64 4.62 -15.82
CA GLY A 30 -7.60 4.31 -16.79
C GLY A 30 -8.20 3.84 -18.11
N ASP A 31 -7.47 4.04 -19.20
CA ASP A 31 -7.82 3.46 -20.50
C ASP A 31 -7.55 1.93 -20.54
N ASP A 32 -7.67 1.32 -21.71
CA ASP A 32 -7.43 -0.12 -21.90
C ASP A 32 -6.04 -0.59 -21.45
N HIS A 33 -5.07 0.32 -21.39
CA HIS A 33 -3.70 0.06 -20.94
C HIS A 33 -3.44 0.58 -19.51
N ARG A 34 -4.52 0.94 -18.80
CA ARG A 34 -4.53 1.55 -17.47
C ARG A 34 -3.81 2.90 -17.38
N PHE A 35 -3.64 3.62 -18.49
CA PHE A 35 -3.15 4.98 -18.42
C PHE A 35 -4.27 5.87 -17.87
N SER A 36 -4.05 6.44 -16.69
CA SER A 36 -4.95 7.46 -16.12
C SER A 36 -4.83 8.80 -16.85
N LEU A 37 -5.77 9.71 -16.57
CA LEU A 37 -5.72 11.09 -17.05
C LEU A 37 -4.38 11.76 -16.71
N LEU A 38 -3.85 11.50 -15.51
CA LEU A 38 -2.56 12.05 -15.08
C LEU A 38 -1.40 11.49 -15.89
N HIS A 39 -1.43 10.21 -16.29
CA HIS A 39 -0.40 9.62 -17.14
C HIS A 39 -0.35 10.31 -18.51
N TRP A 40 -1.51 10.50 -19.15
CA TRP A 40 -1.58 11.17 -20.44
C TRP A 40 -1.18 12.64 -20.35
N ALA A 41 -1.67 13.37 -19.33
CA ALA A 41 -1.29 14.75 -19.11
C ALA A 41 0.23 14.90 -18.88
N ALA A 42 0.82 13.98 -18.11
CA ALA A 42 2.25 13.97 -17.83
C ALA A 42 3.11 13.59 -19.05
N LYS A 43 2.65 12.64 -19.86
CA LYS A 43 3.32 12.22 -21.10
C LYS A 43 3.32 13.34 -22.15
N GLU A 44 2.18 13.98 -22.35
CA GLU A 44 1.97 15.00 -23.40
C GLU A 44 2.36 16.43 -22.96
N GLY A 45 2.88 16.61 -21.73
CA GLY A 45 3.37 17.92 -21.28
C GLY A 45 2.28 18.92 -20.93
N ARG A 46 1.08 18.46 -20.57
CA ARG A 46 -0.08 19.32 -20.31
C ARG A 46 -0.09 19.83 -18.86
N LEU A 47 0.81 20.75 -18.53
CA LEU A 47 1.00 21.28 -17.17
C LEU A 47 -0.31 21.80 -16.54
N ASN A 48 -1.10 22.57 -17.28
CA ASN A 48 -2.37 23.12 -16.78
C ASN A 48 -3.36 22.02 -16.36
N ILE A 49 -3.39 20.91 -17.11
CA ILE A 49 -4.25 19.76 -16.82
C ILE A 49 -3.71 18.98 -15.62
N VAL A 50 -2.39 18.82 -15.52
CA VAL A 50 -1.76 18.22 -14.34
C VAL A 50 -2.12 19.01 -13.07
N ASP A 51 -1.98 20.33 -13.09
CA ASP A 51 -2.30 21.19 -11.94
C ASP A 51 -3.79 21.08 -11.56
N MET A 52 -4.70 21.03 -12.55
CA MET A 52 -6.14 20.80 -12.30
C MET A 52 -6.42 19.42 -11.69
N LEU A 53 -5.82 18.35 -12.22
CA LEU A 53 -6.01 16.99 -11.72
C LEU A 53 -5.48 16.85 -10.29
N ILE A 54 -4.32 17.43 -9.99
CA ILE A 54 -3.73 17.45 -8.64
C ILE A 54 -4.65 18.21 -7.67
N ALA A 55 -5.15 19.39 -8.06
CA ALA A 55 -6.07 20.16 -7.23
C ALA A 55 -7.39 19.43 -6.91
N ARG A 56 -7.77 18.44 -7.74
CA ARG A 56 -8.95 17.58 -7.56
C ARG A 56 -8.65 16.26 -6.84
N GLY A 57 -7.44 16.05 -6.33
CA GLY A 57 -7.10 14.88 -5.53
C GLY A 57 -6.82 13.60 -6.34
N VAL A 58 -6.28 13.74 -7.55
CA VAL A 58 -5.85 12.57 -8.35
C VAL A 58 -4.83 11.69 -7.64
N ARG A 59 -4.91 10.37 -7.84
CA ARG A 59 -3.91 9.42 -7.34
C ARG A 59 -2.60 9.61 -8.11
N ILE A 60 -1.68 10.36 -7.51
CA ILE A 60 -0.39 10.73 -8.11
C ILE A 60 0.51 9.51 -8.38
N ASN A 61 0.43 8.50 -7.51
CA ASN A 61 1.22 7.27 -7.58
C ASN A 61 0.48 6.12 -8.26
N ALA A 62 -0.58 6.41 -9.02
CA ALA A 62 -1.20 5.41 -9.89
C ALA A 62 -0.19 4.93 -10.95
N THR A 63 -0.35 3.70 -11.41
CA THR A 63 0.52 3.06 -12.39
C THR A 63 -0.29 2.51 -13.57
N ASN A 64 0.32 2.46 -14.75
CA ASN A 64 -0.23 1.80 -15.94
C ASN A 64 0.10 0.28 -15.96
N MET A 65 -0.22 -0.42 -17.05
CA MET A 65 0.10 -1.85 -17.21
C MET A 65 1.60 -2.18 -17.11
N GLY A 66 2.49 -1.25 -17.45
CA GLY A 66 3.94 -1.39 -17.32
C GLY A 66 4.49 -1.02 -15.94
N ASP A 67 3.60 -0.79 -14.97
CA ASP A 67 3.92 -0.27 -13.65
C ASP A 67 4.61 1.13 -13.68
N ASP A 68 4.48 1.86 -14.79
CA ASP A 68 4.97 3.24 -14.89
C ASP A 68 3.98 4.18 -14.17
N THR A 69 4.52 5.06 -13.34
CA THR A 69 3.77 6.19 -12.77
C THR A 69 3.78 7.39 -13.72
N ALA A 70 2.91 8.39 -13.46
CA ALA A 70 2.96 9.66 -14.18
C ALA A 70 4.36 10.33 -14.13
N LEU A 71 5.13 10.13 -13.06
CA LEU A 71 6.50 10.62 -12.95
C LEU A 71 7.47 9.91 -13.92
N HIS A 72 7.32 8.60 -14.13
CA HIS A 72 8.11 7.87 -15.13
C HIS A 72 7.90 8.45 -16.52
N LEU A 73 6.63 8.68 -16.89
CA LEU A 73 6.28 9.23 -18.20
C LEU A 73 6.76 10.68 -18.37
N ALA A 74 6.58 11.52 -17.36
CA ALA A 74 7.09 12.89 -17.37
C ALA A 74 8.62 12.92 -17.59
N CYS A 75 9.37 12.07 -16.90
CA CYS A 75 10.83 11.99 -17.05
C CYS A 75 11.25 11.39 -18.40
N SER A 76 10.55 10.36 -18.89
CA SER A 76 10.83 9.74 -20.19
C SER A 76 10.60 10.69 -21.37
N HIS A 77 9.58 11.55 -21.28
CA HIS A 77 9.21 12.52 -22.31
C HIS A 77 9.80 13.91 -22.10
N GLY A 78 10.56 14.11 -21.03
CA GLY A 78 11.30 15.33 -20.78
C GLY A 78 10.49 16.52 -20.25
N GLN A 79 9.39 16.24 -19.54
CA GLN A 79 8.46 17.24 -19.03
C GLN A 79 8.86 17.76 -17.63
N LYS A 80 9.78 18.73 -17.60
CA LYS A 80 10.49 19.18 -16.37
C LYS A 80 9.54 19.72 -15.30
N GLU A 81 8.70 20.67 -15.68
CA GLU A 81 7.81 21.35 -14.74
C GLU A 81 6.77 20.37 -14.16
N ILE A 82 6.31 19.41 -14.96
CA ILE A 82 5.42 18.35 -14.49
C ILE A 82 6.13 17.44 -13.50
N SER A 83 7.37 17.01 -13.76
CA SER A 83 8.14 16.22 -12.80
C SER A 83 8.25 16.95 -11.45
N LYS A 84 8.53 18.26 -11.45
CA LYS A 84 8.59 19.06 -10.22
C LYS A 84 7.24 19.13 -9.51
N ARG A 85 6.16 19.39 -10.25
CA ARG A 85 4.80 19.41 -9.70
C ARG A 85 4.44 18.10 -9.04
N LEU A 86 4.69 16.98 -9.71
CA LEU A 86 4.41 15.64 -9.19
C LEU A 86 5.21 15.38 -7.90
N ILE A 87 6.52 15.68 -7.90
CA ILE A 87 7.39 15.48 -6.72
C ILE A 87 6.93 16.35 -5.55
N HIS A 88 6.62 17.62 -5.79
CA HIS A 88 6.12 18.54 -4.76
C HIS A 88 4.79 18.05 -4.16
N ASN A 89 3.98 17.34 -4.93
CA ASN A 89 2.72 16.75 -4.48
C ASN A 89 2.88 15.28 -4.06
N LYS A 90 4.00 14.91 -3.42
CA LYS A 90 4.22 13.57 -2.83
C LYS A 90 4.25 12.41 -3.84
N ALA A 91 4.68 12.63 -5.08
CA ALA A 91 4.99 11.53 -5.98
C ALA A 91 6.14 10.68 -5.43
N ASN A 92 6.01 9.36 -5.51
CA ASN A 92 7.06 8.44 -5.09
C ASN A 92 8.21 8.46 -6.09
N ILE A 93 9.25 9.21 -5.73
CA ILE A 93 10.46 9.37 -6.52
C ILE A 93 11.15 8.02 -6.75
N ASN A 94 11.09 7.09 -5.80
CA ASN A 94 11.80 5.82 -5.88
C ASN A 94 10.89 4.65 -6.33
N ALA A 95 9.74 4.96 -6.93
CA ALA A 95 8.89 3.94 -7.54
C ALA A 95 9.64 3.24 -8.69
N ILE A 96 9.52 1.92 -8.75
CA ILE A 96 10.08 1.07 -9.81
C ILE A 96 8.95 0.55 -10.69
N ASN A 97 9.19 0.50 -12.00
CA ASN A 97 8.25 -0.07 -12.94
C ASN A 97 8.52 -1.58 -13.18
N GLU A 98 7.86 -2.17 -14.17
CA GLU A 98 7.95 -3.61 -14.42
C GLU A 98 9.34 -4.10 -14.84
N HIS A 99 10.18 -3.20 -15.32
CA HIS A 99 11.56 -3.50 -15.67
C HIS A 99 12.52 -3.27 -14.49
N GLY A 100 12.00 -2.95 -13.30
CA GLY A 100 12.78 -2.52 -12.15
C GLY A 100 13.39 -1.12 -12.34
N LYS A 101 12.95 -0.38 -13.35
CA LYS A 101 13.49 0.93 -13.65
C LYS A 101 12.75 1.96 -12.81
N VAL A 102 13.49 2.72 -12.01
CA VAL A 102 13.01 4.02 -11.51
C VAL A 102 12.93 5.06 -12.63
N HIS A 103 12.12 6.11 -12.45
CA HIS A 103 12.02 7.26 -13.38
C HIS A 103 13.39 7.78 -13.85
N PHE A 104 14.42 7.70 -13.00
CA PHE A 104 15.79 8.12 -13.29
C PHE A 104 16.47 7.32 -14.43
N HIS A 105 16.09 6.06 -14.65
CA HIS A 105 16.60 5.24 -15.76
C HIS A 105 16.08 5.71 -17.13
N TYR A 106 14.95 6.42 -17.16
CA TYR A 106 14.31 6.92 -18.37
C TYR A 106 14.69 8.35 -18.71
N ALA A 107 15.39 9.05 -17.82
CA ALA A 107 15.83 10.42 -18.06
C ALA A 107 16.76 10.47 -19.29
N ASN A 108 16.21 10.94 -20.41
CA ASN A 108 16.86 10.98 -21.73
C ASN A 108 18.13 11.84 -21.71
N LYS A 109 18.95 11.76 -22.77
CA LYS A 109 20.20 12.54 -22.95
C LYS A 109 20.04 14.06 -22.76
N THR A 110 18.83 14.59 -22.92
CA THR A 110 18.46 16.00 -22.74
C THR A 110 18.16 16.40 -21.30
N TYR A 111 18.23 15.45 -20.36
CA TYR A 111 18.00 15.63 -18.92
C TYR A 111 19.26 15.59 -18.07
N ASP A 112 20.45 15.51 -18.69
CA ASP A 112 21.72 15.39 -17.97
C ASP A 112 21.92 16.55 -16.97
N ASP A 113 21.64 17.79 -17.36
CA ASP A 113 21.75 18.97 -16.47
C ASP A 113 20.73 19.01 -15.32
N LYS A 114 19.73 18.12 -15.33
CA LYS A 114 18.53 18.18 -14.46
C LYS A 114 18.45 17.03 -13.47
N LYS A 115 19.41 16.11 -13.53
CA LYS A 115 19.54 14.94 -12.66
C LYS A 115 20.02 15.31 -11.25
N GLU A 116 20.81 16.37 -11.10
CA GLU A 116 21.23 16.89 -9.79
C GLU A 116 20.04 17.39 -8.95
N GLU A 117 19.08 18.05 -9.58
CA GLU A 117 17.88 18.56 -8.90
C GLU A 117 17.00 17.42 -8.38
N LEU A 118 16.84 16.34 -9.15
CA LEU A 118 16.13 15.13 -8.71
C LEU A 118 16.85 14.43 -7.55
N ILE A 119 18.19 14.41 -7.56
CA ILE A 119 18.98 13.92 -6.44
C ILE A 119 18.71 14.76 -5.20
N ASN A 120 18.73 16.10 -5.31
CA ASN A 120 18.38 16.99 -4.18
C ASN A 120 16.98 16.70 -3.62
N MET A 121 16.03 16.30 -4.46
CA MET A 121 14.65 16.00 -4.05
C MET A 121 14.45 14.62 -3.41
N GLY A 122 15.45 13.73 -3.39
CA GLY A 122 15.32 12.41 -2.75
C GLY A 122 15.53 11.20 -3.66
N ALA A 123 15.88 11.40 -4.94
CA ALA A 123 16.05 10.30 -5.88
C ALA A 123 17.26 9.42 -5.51
N LEU A 124 17.01 8.12 -5.34
CA LEU A 124 18.06 7.13 -5.13
C LEU A 124 18.70 6.75 -6.45
N VAL A 125 20.02 6.85 -6.52
CA VAL A 125 20.83 6.53 -7.70
C VAL A 125 21.40 5.10 -7.66
N THR A 126 21.11 4.36 -6.59
CA THR A 126 21.66 3.03 -6.27
C THR A 126 20.70 1.87 -6.53
N ILE A 127 19.44 2.15 -6.91
CA ILE A 127 18.43 1.13 -7.17
C ILE A 127 18.73 0.43 -8.50
N ALA A 128 19.08 -0.85 -8.45
CA ALA A 128 19.30 -1.64 -9.65
C ALA A 128 17.98 -2.08 -10.30
N ASN A 129 17.97 -2.14 -11.63
CA ASN A 129 16.87 -2.67 -12.43
C ASN A 129 17.01 -4.19 -12.66
N LYS A 130 16.10 -4.80 -13.44
CA LYS A 130 16.14 -6.25 -13.77
C LYS A 130 17.44 -6.74 -14.40
N PHE A 131 18.21 -5.85 -14.99
CA PHE A 131 19.50 -6.13 -15.62
C PHE A 131 20.68 -5.86 -14.69
N ASP A 132 20.40 -5.64 -13.40
CA ASP A 132 21.37 -5.29 -12.36
C ASP A 132 22.10 -3.95 -12.63
N GLU A 133 21.49 -3.08 -13.43
CA GLU A 133 22.04 -1.77 -13.76
C GLU A 133 21.39 -0.70 -12.88
N THR A 134 22.21 0.15 -12.27
CA THR A 134 21.75 1.32 -11.52
C THR A 134 21.59 2.54 -12.44
N PRO A 135 20.87 3.59 -12.00
CA PRO A 135 20.85 4.87 -12.69
C PRO A 135 22.25 5.44 -13.00
N LEU A 136 23.23 5.17 -12.13
CA LEU A 136 24.63 5.57 -12.34
C LEU A 136 25.30 4.81 -13.49
N ASP A 137 24.97 3.54 -13.68
CA ASP A 137 25.56 2.70 -14.74
C ASP A 137 25.08 3.09 -16.13
N LYS A 138 23.85 3.61 -16.23
CA LYS A 138 23.29 4.17 -17.48
C LYS A 138 23.72 5.61 -17.76
N ALA A 139 24.29 6.32 -16.79
CA ALA A 139 24.71 7.70 -16.95
C ALA A 139 26.04 7.82 -17.71
N ARG A 140 26.24 8.96 -18.39
CA ARG A 140 27.54 9.28 -19.02
C ARG A 140 28.63 9.45 -17.95
N PRO A 141 29.91 9.19 -18.26
CA PRO A 141 30.99 9.27 -17.27
C PRO A 141 31.00 10.57 -16.45
N LYS A 142 30.96 11.74 -17.12
CA LYS A 142 30.95 13.05 -16.44
C LYS A 142 29.76 13.22 -15.49
N LEU A 143 28.58 12.86 -15.96
CA LEU A 143 27.34 12.98 -15.19
C LEU A 143 27.29 11.99 -14.02
N ARG A 144 27.77 10.76 -14.24
CA ARG A 144 27.86 9.74 -13.20
C ARG A 144 28.72 10.24 -12.03
N ASP A 145 29.84 10.88 -12.35
CA ASP A 145 30.76 11.40 -11.33
C ASP A 145 30.11 12.57 -10.57
N GLN A 146 29.46 13.52 -11.26
CA GLN A 146 28.66 14.59 -10.63
C GLN A 146 27.54 14.05 -9.73
N MET A 147 26.80 13.05 -10.20
CA MET A 147 25.72 12.42 -9.43
C MET A 147 26.25 11.71 -8.19
N ARG A 148 27.41 11.05 -8.28
CA ARG A 148 28.06 10.39 -7.14
C ARG A 148 28.52 11.42 -6.11
N GLU A 149 29.22 12.46 -6.53
CA GLU A 149 29.65 13.56 -5.66
C GLU A 149 28.45 14.18 -4.94
N ARG A 150 27.36 14.42 -5.67
CA ARG A 150 26.16 15.00 -5.07
C ARG A 150 25.45 14.06 -4.09
N ALA A 151 25.37 12.76 -4.40
CA ALA A 151 24.80 11.76 -3.48
C ALA A 151 25.62 11.65 -2.19
N ILE A 152 26.96 11.69 -2.29
CA ILE A 152 27.88 11.71 -1.14
C ILE A 152 27.69 12.99 -0.32
N ALA A 153 27.59 14.15 -0.98
CA ALA A 153 27.37 15.43 -0.32
C ALA A 153 26.05 15.48 0.47
N LEU A 154 25.04 14.68 0.07
CA LEU A 154 23.77 14.52 0.78
C LEU A 154 23.79 13.37 1.81
N ALA A 155 24.97 12.84 2.15
CA ALA A 155 25.17 11.72 3.08
C ALA A 155 24.36 10.46 2.73
N ARG A 156 24.14 10.19 1.43
CA ARG A 156 23.44 8.97 0.99
C ARG A 156 24.40 7.80 0.89
N ASP A 157 23.96 6.64 1.38
CA ASP A 157 24.68 5.39 1.17
C ASP A 157 24.68 5.03 -0.33
N LEU A 158 25.89 4.79 -0.87
CA LEU A 158 26.12 4.37 -2.25
C LEU A 158 26.02 2.85 -2.42
N LYS A 159 25.68 2.11 -1.36
CA LYS A 159 25.45 0.67 -1.44
C LYS A 159 24.36 0.37 -2.47
N LYS A 160 24.72 -0.48 -3.43
CA LYS A 160 23.82 -0.96 -4.47
C LYS A 160 22.62 -1.66 -3.83
N ILE A 161 21.42 -1.21 -4.18
CA ILE A 161 20.18 -1.87 -3.79
C ILE A 161 19.84 -2.83 -4.92
N PRO A 162 19.97 -4.16 -4.73
CA PRO A 162 19.71 -5.11 -5.79
C PRO A 162 18.24 -5.05 -6.21
N TYR A 163 17.98 -5.31 -7.49
CA TYR A 163 16.62 -5.50 -7.94
C TYR A 163 16.05 -6.74 -7.25
N LYS A 164 15.06 -6.52 -6.39
CA LYS A 164 14.20 -7.60 -5.92
C LYS A 164 13.04 -7.69 -6.89
N ASP A 165 12.90 -8.82 -7.55
CA ASP A 165 11.70 -9.05 -8.34
C ASP A 165 10.51 -9.01 -7.38
N ARG A 166 9.73 -7.93 -7.42
CA ARG A 166 8.51 -7.82 -6.62
C ARG A 166 7.33 -8.47 -7.33
N SER A 167 7.58 -9.25 -8.39
CA SER A 167 6.54 -9.95 -9.13
C SER A 167 5.79 -11.00 -8.32
N TRP A 168 6.40 -11.49 -7.22
CA TRP A 168 5.85 -12.42 -6.23
C TRP A 168 5.11 -11.72 -5.08
N LEU A 169 5.40 -10.44 -4.82
CA LEU A 169 4.48 -9.61 -4.03
C LEU A 169 3.25 -9.39 -4.91
N GLY A 170 2.10 -9.89 -4.48
CA GLY A 170 0.79 -9.49 -5.01
C GLY A 170 0.56 -7.96 -4.98
N CYS A 171 1.52 -7.17 -4.47
CA CYS A 171 1.67 -5.73 -4.63
C CYS A 171 2.17 -5.28 -6.01
N LYS A 172 2.14 -6.12 -7.04
CA LYS A 172 1.91 -5.57 -8.37
C LYS A 172 0.56 -4.83 -8.28
N THR A 173 0.45 -3.66 -8.88
CA THR A 173 -0.84 -3.13 -9.36
C THR A 173 -1.54 -4.06 -10.39
N ARG A 174 -1.00 -5.26 -10.59
CA ARG A 174 -1.51 -6.34 -11.42
C ARG A 174 -2.46 -7.20 -10.62
N SER A 175 -3.71 -6.97 -10.92
CA SER A 175 -4.39 -8.03 -11.64
C SER A 175 -4.06 -7.86 -13.15
N ARG A 176 -3.25 -8.77 -13.74
CA ARG A 176 -3.06 -8.89 -15.22
C ARG A 176 -4.37 -9.16 -15.97
N ASP A 177 -5.39 -9.42 -15.18
CA ASP A 177 -6.76 -9.58 -15.56
C ASP A 177 -7.53 -8.52 -14.77
N ALA A 178 -8.21 -7.58 -15.43
CA ALA A 178 -9.25 -6.82 -14.74
C ALA A 178 -10.34 -7.75 -14.16
N THR A 179 -10.28 -9.07 -14.41
CA THR A 179 -11.12 -10.13 -13.84
C THR A 179 -10.59 -10.79 -12.55
N LEU A 180 -9.32 -10.62 -12.16
CA LEU A 180 -8.87 -11.07 -10.82
C LEU A 180 -9.52 -10.20 -9.73
N SER A 181 -9.88 -8.96 -10.07
CA SER A 181 -10.79 -8.10 -9.29
C SER A 181 -12.26 -8.60 -9.26
N ARG A 182 -12.65 -9.53 -10.16
CA ARG A 182 -14.04 -9.98 -10.39
C ARG A 182 -14.37 -11.38 -9.88
N HIS A 183 -13.45 -12.09 -9.23
CA HIS A 183 -13.85 -13.28 -8.48
C HIS A 183 -14.67 -12.83 -7.27
N THR A 184 -15.98 -13.06 -7.34
CA THR A 184 -16.92 -12.88 -6.23
C THR A 184 -16.62 -13.83 -5.07
N GLY A 185 -15.75 -14.82 -5.25
CA GLY A 185 -15.23 -15.67 -4.19
C GLY A 185 -14.26 -16.69 -4.78
N VAL A 186 -13.46 -17.30 -3.91
CA VAL A 186 -12.60 -18.44 -4.20
C VAL A 186 -13.21 -19.66 -3.53
N GLU A 187 -13.21 -20.79 -4.22
CA GLU A 187 -13.64 -22.05 -3.61
C GLU A 187 -12.55 -22.58 -2.69
N ILE A 188 -12.93 -23.08 -1.51
CA ILE A 188 -11.99 -23.63 -0.54
C ILE A 188 -11.12 -24.76 -1.12
N ASN A 189 -11.65 -25.54 -2.06
CA ASN A 189 -10.94 -26.65 -2.70
C ASN A 189 -9.77 -26.19 -3.59
N GLN A 190 -9.72 -24.89 -3.94
CA GLN A 190 -8.60 -24.29 -4.67
C GLN A 190 -7.46 -23.87 -3.74
N LEU A 191 -7.69 -23.89 -2.42
CA LEU A 191 -6.70 -23.55 -1.40
C LEU A 191 -6.07 -24.83 -0.88
N ASP A 192 -4.77 -24.97 -1.07
CA ASP A 192 -3.98 -26.05 -0.48
C ASP A 192 -3.53 -25.63 0.92
N LEU A 193 -4.43 -25.76 1.91
CA LEU A 193 -4.17 -25.39 3.30
C LEU A 193 -3.44 -26.52 4.03
N SER A 194 -2.27 -26.22 4.58
CA SER A 194 -1.35 -27.24 5.10
C SER A 194 -1.10 -27.13 6.60
N VAL A 195 -0.92 -25.91 7.13
CA VAL A 195 -0.46 -25.69 8.51
C VAL A 195 -1.35 -24.66 9.21
N ILE A 196 -1.77 -24.95 10.44
CA ILE A 196 -2.42 -23.96 11.31
C ILE A 196 -1.32 -23.06 11.89
N LEU A 197 -1.38 -21.76 11.59
CA LEU A 197 -0.45 -20.76 12.13
C LEU A 197 -0.88 -20.27 13.52
N SER A 198 -2.17 -20.01 13.68
CA SER A 198 -2.71 -19.52 14.94
C SER A 198 -4.21 -19.78 15.08
N SER A 199 -4.68 -19.81 16.31
CA SER A 199 -6.10 -19.86 16.65
C SER A 199 -6.40 -18.72 17.61
N SER A 200 -7.37 -17.89 17.25
CA SER A 200 -7.77 -16.71 18.01
C SER A 200 -9.27 -16.68 18.22
N HIS A 201 -9.73 -15.72 19.04
CA HIS A 201 -11.16 -15.46 19.22
C HIS A 201 -11.87 -15.05 17.92
N SER A 202 -11.14 -14.42 16.99
CA SER A 202 -11.68 -13.95 15.72
C SER A 202 -11.71 -15.02 14.63
N GLY A 203 -10.94 -16.10 14.79
CA GLY A 203 -10.75 -17.07 13.72
C GLY A 203 -9.51 -17.93 13.89
N GLN A 204 -9.45 -18.97 13.06
CA GLN A 204 -8.29 -19.84 12.91
C GLN A 204 -7.57 -19.49 11.60
N THR A 205 -6.26 -19.33 11.68
CA THR A 205 -5.42 -18.87 10.57
C THR A 205 -4.57 -20.03 10.07
N TRP A 206 -4.65 -20.29 8.77
CA TRP A 206 -3.95 -21.37 8.08
C TRP A 206 -2.95 -20.81 7.09
N LYS A 207 -1.76 -21.39 7.03
CA LYS A 207 -0.84 -21.26 5.90
C LYS A 207 -1.27 -22.22 4.81
N GLY A 208 -1.19 -21.78 3.56
CA GLY A 208 -1.44 -22.63 2.41
C GLY A 208 -0.90 -22.06 1.12
N ILE A 209 -1.27 -22.69 0.02
CA ILE A 209 -0.92 -22.26 -1.33
C ILE A 209 -2.20 -22.02 -2.13
N TRP A 210 -2.25 -20.90 -2.85
CA TRP A 210 -3.32 -20.61 -3.80
C TRP A 210 -2.72 -20.06 -5.09
N GLN A 211 -3.03 -20.70 -6.22
CA GLN A 211 -2.47 -20.36 -7.54
C GLN A 211 -0.92 -20.28 -7.54
N GLY A 212 -0.27 -21.17 -6.78
CA GLY A 212 1.19 -21.23 -6.65
C GLY A 212 1.81 -20.17 -5.74
N SER A 213 1.01 -19.36 -5.04
CA SER A 213 1.49 -18.35 -4.09
C SER A 213 1.23 -18.78 -2.64
N GLU A 214 2.17 -18.53 -1.74
CA GLU A 214 1.94 -18.72 -0.32
C GLU A 214 0.93 -17.70 0.21
N ILE A 215 -0.10 -18.21 0.87
CA ILE A 215 -1.19 -17.42 1.42
C ILE A 215 -1.42 -17.73 2.89
N VAL A 216 -2.13 -16.81 3.53
CA VAL A 216 -2.76 -16.99 4.82
C VAL A 216 -4.26 -16.96 4.63
N ALA A 217 -4.94 -18.05 4.99
CA ALA A 217 -6.39 -18.16 5.00
C ALA A 217 -6.90 -18.13 6.44
N LYS A 218 -7.63 -17.09 6.80
CA LYS A 218 -8.28 -16.96 8.11
C LYS A 218 -9.72 -17.43 8.02
N LYS A 219 -10.02 -18.56 8.65
CA LYS A 219 -11.39 -19.05 8.89
C LYS A 219 -12.02 -18.22 10.00
N LEU A 220 -13.12 -17.53 9.73
CA LEU A 220 -13.83 -16.76 10.74
C LEU A 220 -14.48 -17.69 11.77
N LYS A 221 -14.28 -17.36 13.06
CA LYS A 221 -14.88 -18.12 14.16
C LYS A 221 -16.27 -17.56 14.46
N LEU A 222 -17.30 -18.25 13.97
CA LEU A 222 -18.70 -17.88 14.13
C LEU A 222 -19.44 -18.98 14.88
N ARG A 223 -20.35 -18.62 15.81
CA ARG A 223 -21.21 -19.61 16.48
C ARG A 223 -22.17 -20.27 15.50
N GLU A 224 -22.71 -19.45 14.61
CA GLU A 224 -23.56 -19.84 13.48
C GLU A 224 -23.22 -18.94 12.29
N CYS A 225 -23.36 -19.47 11.08
CA CYS A 225 -23.20 -18.69 9.85
C CYS A 225 -24.55 -18.65 9.13
N THR A 226 -25.32 -17.60 9.37
CA THR A 226 -26.63 -17.41 8.73
C THR A 226 -26.46 -16.93 7.29
N VAL A 227 -27.52 -17.10 6.47
CA VAL A 227 -27.56 -16.57 5.08
C VAL A 227 -27.33 -15.06 5.06
N ARG A 228 -27.84 -14.35 6.07
CA ARG A 228 -27.61 -12.90 6.23
C ARG A 228 -26.13 -12.59 6.41
N MET A 229 -25.43 -13.31 7.27
CA MET A 229 -23.99 -13.10 7.51
C MET A 229 -23.16 -13.37 6.25
N SER A 230 -23.51 -14.42 5.50
CA SER A 230 -22.89 -14.70 4.21
C SER A 230 -23.09 -13.55 3.20
N ARG A 231 -24.29 -12.96 3.14
CA ARG A 231 -24.55 -11.78 2.29
C ARG A 231 -23.79 -10.55 2.78
N ASP A 232 -23.86 -10.24 4.07
CA ASP A 232 -23.18 -9.07 4.64
C ASP A 232 -21.64 -9.20 4.47
N PHE A 233 -21.08 -10.41 4.58
CA PHE A 233 -19.68 -10.71 4.25
C PHE A 233 -19.35 -10.39 2.79
N GLN A 234 -20.22 -10.81 1.86
CA GLN A 234 -20.09 -10.56 0.43
C GLN A 234 -20.11 -9.06 0.07
N GLU A 235 -20.88 -8.27 0.82
CA GLU A 235 -21.01 -6.81 0.64
C GLU A 235 -19.84 -6.02 1.23
N GLU A 236 -19.30 -6.47 2.38
CA GLU A 236 -18.24 -5.75 3.10
C GLU A 236 -16.83 -6.07 2.56
N PHE A 237 -16.54 -7.34 2.19
CA PHE A 237 -15.18 -7.74 1.80
C PHE A 237 -14.57 -6.96 0.63
N PRO A 238 -15.30 -6.52 -0.42
CA PRO A 238 -14.67 -5.90 -1.59
C PRO A 238 -13.90 -4.63 -1.23
N ARG A 239 -14.33 -3.92 -0.17
CA ARG A 239 -13.68 -2.70 0.33
C ARG A 239 -12.28 -2.97 0.88
N LEU A 240 -11.97 -4.22 1.24
CA LEU A 240 -10.70 -4.63 1.84
C LEU A 240 -9.64 -5.04 0.80
N ARG A 241 -9.98 -5.01 -0.50
CA ARG A 241 -9.09 -5.46 -1.60
C ARG A 241 -8.42 -4.33 -2.37
N ILE A 242 -8.96 -3.12 -2.30
CA ILE A 242 -8.70 -2.04 -3.27
C ILE A 242 -7.48 -1.17 -2.97
N PHE A 243 -6.60 -1.58 -2.06
CA PHE A 243 -5.47 -0.75 -1.63
C PHE A 243 -4.26 -0.92 -2.55
N ASN A 244 -3.68 0.21 -2.92
CA ASN A 244 -2.39 0.27 -3.59
C ASN A 244 -1.44 1.13 -2.75
N HIS A 245 -0.86 0.51 -1.70
CA HIS A 245 0.05 1.18 -0.78
C HIS A 245 1.08 0.19 -0.22
N SER A 246 2.34 0.61 -0.09
CA SER A 246 3.44 -0.25 0.35
C SER A 246 3.26 -0.80 1.76
N ASN A 247 2.55 -0.05 2.62
CA ASN A 247 2.37 -0.38 4.03
C ASN A 247 0.95 -0.85 4.37
N ILE A 248 0.17 -1.26 3.36
CA ILE A 248 -1.13 -1.92 3.55
C ILE A 248 -1.01 -3.34 3.00
N LEU A 249 -1.45 -4.32 3.77
CA LEU A 249 -1.62 -5.70 3.33
C LEU A 249 -3.10 -5.90 2.99
N PRO A 250 -3.48 -5.86 1.70
CA PRO A 250 -4.86 -6.03 1.28
C PRO A 250 -5.33 -7.48 1.45
N VAL A 251 -6.64 -7.66 1.52
CA VAL A 251 -7.26 -8.96 1.28
C VAL A 251 -7.08 -9.30 -0.19
N LEU A 252 -6.64 -10.53 -0.48
CA LEU A 252 -6.51 -11.02 -1.85
C LEU A 252 -7.86 -11.54 -2.37
N ALA A 253 -8.50 -12.38 -1.55
CA ALA A 253 -9.73 -13.06 -1.88
C ALA A 253 -10.51 -13.46 -0.61
N CYS A 254 -11.72 -13.97 -0.80
CA CYS A 254 -12.49 -14.59 0.27
C CYS A 254 -13.12 -15.90 -0.21
N CYS A 255 -13.42 -16.81 0.72
CA CYS A 255 -14.31 -17.95 0.48
C CYS A 255 -15.59 -17.72 1.27
N ASN A 256 -16.73 -17.73 0.57
CA ASN A 256 -18.04 -17.56 1.17
C ASN A 256 -18.87 -18.82 0.96
N LYS A 257 -18.60 -19.86 1.77
CA LYS A 257 -19.29 -21.15 1.68
C LYS A 257 -19.76 -21.59 3.07
N PRO A 258 -20.94 -21.12 3.51
CA PRO A 258 -21.49 -21.46 4.81
C PRO A 258 -21.41 -22.96 5.12
N PRO A 259 -21.01 -23.37 6.35
CA PRO A 259 -20.78 -22.51 7.52
C PRO A 259 -19.43 -21.79 7.53
N ASP A 260 -18.59 -22.00 6.53
CA ASP A 260 -17.20 -21.59 6.53
C ASP A 260 -16.97 -20.31 5.70
N LEU A 261 -16.55 -19.25 6.39
CA LEU A 261 -16.12 -18.00 5.76
C LEU A 261 -14.62 -17.85 5.93
N PHE A 262 -13.89 -17.70 4.82
CA PHE A 262 -12.44 -17.47 4.83
C PHE A 262 -12.08 -16.12 4.24
N ILE A 263 -11.06 -15.49 4.82
CA ILE A 263 -10.39 -14.33 4.25
C ILE A 263 -8.98 -14.73 3.89
N ILE A 264 -8.55 -14.40 2.69
CA ILE A 264 -7.26 -14.80 2.14
C ILE A 264 -6.39 -13.55 2.01
N SER A 265 -5.18 -13.62 2.56
CA SER A 265 -4.16 -12.58 2.46
C SER A 265 -2.82 -13.21 2.08
N GLN A 266 -1.84 -12.37 1.72
CA GLN A 266 -0.50 -12.85 1.45
C GLN A 266 0.15 -13.36 2.74
N PHE A 267 0.91 -14.46 2.64
CA PHE A 267 1.74 -14.90 3.76
C PHE A 267 2.88 -13.92 4.03
N MET A 268 3.08 -13.59 5.30
CA MET A 268 4.11 -12.66 5.77
C MET A 268 5.15 -13.45 6.55
N THR A 269 6.38 -13.47 6.04
CA THR A 269 7.46 -14.37 6.47
C THR A 269 7.75 -14.30 7.97
N HIS A 270 7.65 -13.11 8.55
CA HIS A 270 7.98 -12.87 9.96
C HIS A 270 6.76 -12.76 10.86
N GLY A 271 5.55 -13.02 10.34
CA GLY A 271 4.32 -12.96 11.10
C GLY A 271 3.95 -11.54 11.51
N SER A 272 3.33 -11.39 12.69
CA SER A 272 2.92 -10.07 13.19
C SER A 272 4.06 -9.34 13.91
N LEU A 273 3.98 -8.02 14.01
CA LEU A 273 4.91 -7.22 14.80
C LEU A 273 4.94 -7.70 16.26
N TYR A 274 3.81 -8.14 16.80
CA TYR A 274 3.76 -8.75 18.14
C TYR A 274 4.66 -9.99 18.24
N ASN A 275 4.68 -10.85 17.21
CA ASN A 275 5.59 -12.01 17.18
C ASN A 275 7.05 -11.57 17.11
N VAL A 276 7.36 -10.54 16.31
CA VAL A 276 8.73 -10.02 16.18
C VAL A 276 9.23 -9.40 17.48
N LEU A 277 8.37 -8.70 18.23
CA LEU A 277 8.77 -8.02 19.46
C LEU A 277 8.80 -8.94 20.68
N HIS A 278 7.85 -9.86 20.80
CA HIS A 278 7.59 -10.63 22.03
C HIS A 278 7.68 -12.15 21.85
N GLY A 279 7.79 -12.62 20.61
CA GLY A 279 7.96 -14.03 20.30
C GLY A 279 9.44 -14.42 20.17
N GLU A 280 9.70 -15.72 20.14
CA GLU A 280 11.01 -16.27 19.82
C GLU A 280 11.25 -16.10 18.31
N THR A 281 11.83 -14.97 17.91
CA THR A 281 12.23 -14.72 16.51
C THR A 281 13.72 -14.37 16.44
N GLU A 282 14.35 -14.69 15.30
CA GLU A 282 15.75 -14.36 15.03
C GLU A 282 15.96 -12.87 14.71
N ILE A 283 14.89 -12.08 14.65
CA ILE A 283 14.92 -10.69 14.21
C ILE A 283 15.31 -9.80 15.39
N VAL A 284 16.52 -9.26 15.32
CA VAL A 284 16.93 -8.19 16.22
C VAL A 284 16.40 -6.87 15.67
N VAL A 285 15.43 -6.30 16.37
CA VAL A 285 14.93 -4.96 16.05
C VAL A 285 15.72 -3.97 16.91
N ASP A 286 16.60 -3.21 16.29
CA ASP A 286 17.31 -2.09 16.94
C ASP A 286 16.49 -0.79 16.87
N GLN A 287 17.03 0.32 17.37
CA GLN A 287 16.36 1.62 17.32
C GLN A 287 16.04 2.07 15.89
N ASN A 288 16.93 1.80 14.93
CA ASN A 288 16.72 2.20 13.53
C ASN A 288 15.57 1.41 12.89
N GLN A 289 15.52 0.10 13.11
CA GLN A 289 14.46 -0.75 12.60
C GLN A 289 13.12 -0.47 13.30
N ALA A 290 13.13 -0.16 14.59
CA ALA A 290 11.94 0.30 15.32
C ALA A 290 11.38 1.59 14.72
N LEU A 291 12.23 2.58 14.44
CA LEU A 291 11.84 3.83 13.76
C LEU A 291 11.32 3.56 12.34
N ARG A 292 11.90 2.60 11.62
CA ARG A 292 11.42 2.21 10.28
C ARG A 292 10.03 1.58 10.35
N PHE A 293 9.79 0.66 11.29
CA PHE A 293 8.46 0.10 11.50
C PHE A 293 7.44 1.17 11.89
N ALA A 294 7.79 2.08 12.79
CA ALA A 294 6.95 3.21 13.14
C ALA A 294 6.56 4.05 11.92
N LEU A 295 7.55 4.42 11.08
CA LEU A 295 7.32 5.19 9.86
C LEU A 295 6.44 4.45 8.85
N ASP A 296 6.66 3.16 8.67
CA ASP A 296 5.86 2.30 7.79
C ASP A 296 4.40 2.24 8.25
N ILE A 297 4.17 2.03 9.55
CA ILE A 297 2.83 2.03 10.15
C ILE A 297 2.16 3.40 9.97
N ALA A 298 2.87 4.50 10.25
CA ALA A 298 2.36 5.86 10.08
C ALA A 298 1.96 6.15 8.63
N ARG A 299 2.74 5.70 7.63
CA ARG A 299 2.39 5.84 6.21
C ARG A 299 1.15 5.03 5.85
N GLY A 300 1.02 3.82 6.38
CA GLY A 300 -0.19 3.01 6.22
C GLY A 300 -1.42 3.70 6.80
N MET A 301 -1.31 4.26 8.01
CA MET A 301 -2.38 5.02 8.64
C MET A 301 -2.75 6.29 7.88
N GLU A 302 -1.76 7.08 7.45
CA GLU A 302 -1.99 8.29 6.64
C GLU A 302 -2.83 7.94 5.41
N PHE A 303 -2.45 6.87 4.72
CA PHE A 303 -3.20 6.37 3.58
C PHE A 303 -4.64 5.98 3.96
N LEU A 304 -4.85 5.20 5.03
CA LEU A 304 -6.18 4.80 5.46
C LEU A 304 -7.07 5.99 5.89
N HIS A 305 -6.49 6.98 6.57
CA HIS A 305 -7.17 8.20 7.03
C HIS A 305 -7.47 9.18 5.90
N SER A 306 -6.80 9.03 4.75
CA SER A 306 -7.06 9.81 3.54
C SER A 306 -8.25 9.29 2.72
N MET A 307 -8.74 8.08 3.02
CA MET A 307 -9.86 7.49 2.28
C MET A 307 -11.19 8.13 2.68
N GLU A 308 -12.04 8.38 1.68
CA GLU A 308 -13.38 8.92 1.86
C GLU A 308 -14.40 8.04 1.10
N PRO A 309 -15.30 7.32 1.81
CA PRO A 309 -15.37 7.20 3.27
C PRO A 309 -14.22 6.36 3.86
N MET A 310 -13.84 6.64 5.12
CA MET A 310 -12.90 5.79 5.86
C MET A 310 -13.44 4.37 6.02
N ILE A 311 -12.53 3.40 6.12
CA ILE A 311 -12.93 2.03 6.41
C ILE A 311 -13.24 1.89 7.90
N PRO A 312 -14.47 1.47 8.26
CA PRO A 312 -14.85 1.33 9.65
C PRO A 312 -14.15 0.14 10.30
N ASN A 313 -14.17 0.07 11.63
CA ASN A 313 -13.84 -1.15 12.39
C ASN A 313 -12.44 -1.76 12.15
N ILE A 314 -11.46 -0.94 11.76
CA ILE A 314 -10.04 -1.31 11.81
C ILE A 314 -9.52 -0.93 13.19
N THR A 315 -8.89 -1.88 13.89
CA THR A 315 -8.26 -1.63 15.19
C THR A 315 -6.77 -1.87 15.07
N LEU A 316 -5.98 -0.80 15.13
CA LEU A 316 -4.54 -0.87 15.03
C LEU A 316 -3.94 -1.47 16.32
N ASN A 317 -3.06 -2.46 16.18
CA ASN A 317 -2.26 -3.07 17.26
C ASN A 317 -1.11 -3.88 16.65
N SER A 318 -0.18 -4.37 17.48
CA SER A 318 1.00 -5.10 16.99
C SER A 318 0.69 -6.47 16.42
N LYS A 319 -0.46 -7.07 16.76
CA LYS A 319 -0.94 -8.33 16.13
C LYS A 319 -1.52 -8.10 14.73
N HIS A 320 -1.93 -6.86 14.44
CA HIS A 320 -2.55 -6.42 13.18
C HIS A 320 -1.52 -5.91 12.17
N VAL A 321 -0.33 -5.54 12.62
CA VAL A 321 0.79 -5.15 11.77
C VAL A 321 1.57 -6.40 11.42
N MET A 322 1.76 -6.68 10.12
CA MET A 322 2.48 -7.84 9.63
C MET A 322 3.84 -7.42 9.05
N ILE A 323 4.84 -8.27 9.24
CA ILE A 323 6.23 -8.01 8.86
C ILE A 323 6.62 -8.93 7.69
N ASP A 324 6.99 -8.28 6.59
CA ASP A 324 7.43 -8.92 5.34
C ASP A 324 8.92 -9.29 5.41
N GLU A 325 9.41 -10.11 4.48
CA GLU A 325 10.81 -10.58 4.43
C GLU A 325 11.87 -9.46 4.39
N ASP A 326 11.49 -8.26 3.91
CA ASP A 326 12.37 -7.10 3.78
C ASP A 326 12.27 -6.15 4.98
N LEU A 327 11.68 -6.63 6.07
CA LEU A 327 11.40 -5.88 7.30
C LEU A 327 10.57 -4.62 7.05
N THR A 328 9.62 -4.70 6.12
CA THR A 328 8.60 -3.68 5.90
C THR A 328 7.36 -4.02 6.73
N ALA A 329 6.86 -3.04 7.49
CA ALA A 329 5.61 -3.20 8.24
C ALA A 329 4.39 -2.86 7.38
N ARG A 330 3.35 -3.70 7.48
CA ARG A 330 2.10 -3.56 6.72
C ARG A 330 0.88 -3.75 7.61
N ILE A 331 -0.11 -2.87 7.49
CA ILE A 331 -1.38 -2.98 8.22
C ILE A 331 -2.26 -4.03 7.53
N ASN A 332 -2.68 -5.07 8.26
CA ASN A 332 -3.38 -6.24 7.71
C ASN A 332 -4.88 -6.08 7.60
N MET A 333 -5.39 -5.95 6.39
CA MET A 333 -6.83 -5.78 6.16
C MET A 333 -7.65 -7.05 6.38
N ALA A 334 -7.01 -8.23 6.50
CA ALA A 334 -7.71 -9.49 6.76
C ALA A 334 -8.21 -9.65 8.20
N ASP A 335 -7.76 -8.78 9.10
CA ASP A 335 -8.24 -8.70 10.49
C ASP A 335 -9.39 -7.71 10.68
N TYR A 336 -9.98 -7.24 9.57
CA TYR A 336 -11.18 -6.42 9.59
C TYR A 336 -12.33 -7.09 10.36
N ARG A 337 -13.01 -6.31 11.19
CA ARG A 337 -14.18 -6.77 11.95
C ARG A 337 -15.46 -6.49 11.17
N PHE A 338 -16.02 -7.55 10.58
CA PHE A 338 -17.31 -7.51 9.88
C PHE A 338 -18.47 -7.16 10.81
N SER A 339 -19.51 -6.55 10.25
CA SER A 339 -20.69 -6.05 10.98
C SER A 339 -21.44 -7.12 11.80
N PHE A 340 -21.32 -8.39 11.41
CA PHE A 340 -21.96 -9.53 12.08
C PHE A 340 -21.12 -10.18 13.17
N HIS A 341 -19.87 -9.76 13.39
CA HIS A 341 -19.12 -10.20 14.56
C HIS A 341 -19.80 -9.67 15.84
N GLU A 342 -19.68 -10.42 16.94
CA GLU A 342 -20.36 -10.12 18.22
C GLU A 342 -20.21 -8.65 18.62
N LYS A 343 -21.31 -7.88 18.59
CA LYS A 343 -21.34 -6.47 18.97
C LYS A 343 -21.08 -6.37 20.49
N GLY A 344 -19.94 -5.79 20.87
CA GLY A 344 -19.54 -5.59 22.27
C GLY A 344 -18.32 -6.39 22.72
N LYS A 345 -17.88 -7.40 21.98
CA LYS A 345 -16.63 -8.11 22.31
C LYS A 345 -15.41 -7.31 21.87
N ILE A 346 -14.43 -7.14 22.74
CA ILE A 346 -13.18 -6.42 22.44
C ILE A 346 -12.03 -7.41 22.55
N TYR A 347 -11.24 -7.57 21.48
CA TYR A 347 -10.21 -8.61 21.42
C TYR A 347 -8.82 -8.14 21.86
N SER A 348 -8.50 -6.86 21.64
CA SER A 348 -7.17 -6.28 21.92
C SER A 348 -7.33 -4.92 22.62
N PRO A 349 -7.93 -4.87 23.83
CA PRO A 349 -8.23 -3.61 24.51
C PRO A 349 -6.98 -2.81 24.89
N ALA A 350 -5.84 -3.47 25.09
CA ALA A 350 -4.60 -2.84 25.52
C ALA A 350 -4.03 -1.79 24.55
N TRP A 351 -4.42 -1.85 23.27
CA TRP A 351 -4.04 -0.84 22.26
C TRP A 351 -5.13 0.18 22.00
N MET A 352 -6.33 0.01 22.56
CA MET A 352 -7.47 0.87 22.25
C MET A 352 -7.48 2.14 23.09
N ALA A 353 -7.95 3.23 22.48
CA ALA A 353 -8.19 4.48 23.18
C ALA A 353 -9.32 4.32 24.23
N PRO A 354 -9.25 5.01 25.37
CA PRO A 354 -10.29 4.96 26.40
C PRO A 354 -11.70 5.27 25.85
N GLU A 355 -11.82 6.24 24.95
CA GLU A 355 -13.07 6.58 24.30
C GLU A 355 -13.59 5.47 23.38
N ALA A 356 -12.70 4.71 22.74
CA ALA A 356 -13.07 3.58 21.90
C ALA A 356 -13.58 2.39 22.71
N LEU A 357 -13.24 2.32 24.00
CA LEU A 357 -13.72 1.31 24.94
C LEU A 357 -15.05 1.71 25.61
N GLN A 358 -15.34 3.01 25.72
CA GLN A 358 -16.46 3.52 26.54
C GLN A 358 -17.63 4.07 25.73
N LYS A 359 -17.39 4.59 24.53
CA LYS A 359 -18.40 5.31 23.73
C LYS A 359 -18.96 4.46 22.60
N LYS A 360 -20.10 4.90 22.04
CA LYS A 360 -20.67 4.30 20.83
C LYS A 360 -19.85 4.66 19.59
N PRO A 361 -19.82 3.81 18.54
CA PRO A 361 -19.07 4.06 17.30
C PRO A 361 -19.32 5.45 16.68
N GLU A 362 -20.54 5.96 16.77
CA GLU A 362 -20.94 7.25 16.18
C GLU A 362 -20.41 8.46 16.97
N GLU A 363 -19.99 8.26 18.21
CA GLU A 363 -19.50 9.30 19.12
C GLU A 363 -17.96 9.34 19.21
N ILE A 364 -17.29 8.40 18.57
CA ILE A 364 -15.83 8.25 18.62
C ILE A 364 -15.21 9.08 17.49
N ASN A 365 -14.20 9.89 17.84
CA ASN A 365 -13.30 10.45 16.83
C ASN A 365 -12.31 9.35 16.42
N ILE A 366 -12.64 8.63 15.34
CA ILE A 366 -11.88 7.46 14.87
C ILE A 366 -10.40 7.81 14.63
N LYS A 367 -10.12 8.96 14.00
CA LYS A 367 -8.73 9.38 13.73
C LYS A 367 -7.94 9.58 15.03
N ALA A 368 -8.55 10.20 16.05
CA ALA A 368 -7.91 10.38 17.35
C ALA A 368 -7.68 9.04 18.08
N ALA A 369 -8.66 8.14 18.04
CA ALA A 369 -8.54 6.81 18.62
C ALA A 369 -7.46 5.95 17.93
N ASP A 370 -7.32 6.06 16.61
CA ASP A 370 -6.23 5.42 15.86
C ASP A 370 -4.85 6.01 16.23
N MET A 371 -4.76 7.33 16.43
CA MET A 371 -3.52 7.97 16.87
C MET A 371 -3.11 7.54 18.29
N TRP A 372 -4.08 7.31 19.19
CA TRP A 372 -3.80 6.69 20.48
C TRP A 372 -3.22 5.29 20.31
N SER A 373 -3.85 4.47 19.46
CA SER A 373 -3.42 3.10 19.21
C SER A 373 -2.00 3.05 18.62
N TYR A 374 -1.68 4.00 17.74
CA TYR A 374 -0.33 4.21 17.22
C TYR A 374 0.66 4.64 18.30
N ALA A 375 0.27 5.52 19.23
CA ALA A 375 1.13 5.91 20.35
C ALA A 375 1.47 4.70 21.26
N ILE A 376 0.51 3.80 21.50
CA ILE A 376 0.78 2.55 22.23
C ILE A 376 1.75 1.66 21.44
N LEU A 377 1.66 1.59 20.12
CA LEU A 377 2.63 0.86 19.30
C LEU A 377 4.03 1.47 19.36
N LEU A 378 4.16 2.79 19.37
CA LEU A 378 5.45 3.46 19.55
C LEU A 378 6.07 3.13 20.91
N TRP A 379 5.25 3.13 21.97
CA TRP A 379 5.68 2.72 23.30
C TRP A 379 6.11 1.25 23.33
N GLU A 380 5.37 0.35 22.70
CA GLU A 380 5.68 -1.08 22.62
C GLU A 380 6.98 -1.34 21.82
N LEU A 381 7.21 -0.59 20.74
CA LEU A 381 8.44 -0.65 19.93
C LEU A 381 9.68 -0.21 20.72
N GLU A 382 9.54 0.79 21.59
CA GLU A 382 10.63 1.34 22.40
C GLU A 382 10.92 0.46 23.62
N THR A 383 9.88 0.07 24.37
CA THR A 383 10.03 -0.62 25.65
C THR A 383 10.24 -2.13 25.51
N ARG A 384 9.74 -2.74 24.42
CA ARG A 384 9.66 -4.20 24.25
C ARG A 384 8.84 -4.89 25.33
N GLU A 385 7.92 -4.14 25.92
CA GLU A 385 6.96 -4.66 26.87
C GLU A 385 5.59 -4.82 26.20
N VAL A 386 4.84 -5.83 26.63
CA VAL A 386 3.46 -5.99 26.19
C VAL A 386 2.62 -4.92 26.89
N PRO A 387 1.87 -4.07 26.15
CA PRO A 387 1.09 -2.99 26.75
C PRO A 387 0.12 -3.51 27.80
N PHE A 388 0.17 -2.93 29.00
CA PHE A 388 -0.71 -3.26 30.12
C PHE A 388 -0.76 -4.76 30.46
N ALA A 389 0.37 -5.47 30.35
CA ALA A 389 0.44 -6.92 30.60
C ALA A 389 -0.08 -7.32 32.00
N ASP A 390 0.12 -6.45 33.00
CA ASP A 390 -0.29 -6.68 34.39
C ASP A 390 -1.79 -6.50 34.63
N LEU A 391 -2.52 -5.89 33.69
CA LEU A 391 -3.97 -5.76 33.78
C LEU A 391 -4.60 -7.04 33.24
N SER A 392 -5.19 -7.84 34.14
CA SER A 392 -5.98 -9.00 33.76
C SER A 392 -7.28 -8.55 33.08
N TRP A 393 -7.28 -8.53 31.75
CA TRP A 393 -8.50 -8.37 30.95
C TRP A 393 -9.25 -9.72 31.01
N GLY A 394 -10.34 -9.78 31.78
CA GLY A 394 -11.06 -11.02 32.09
C GLY A 394 -11.28 -11.93 30.87
N ASN A 395 -10.90 -13.20 31.03
CA ASN A 395 -11.04 -14.28 30.03
C ASN A 395 -12.48 -14.52 29.58
#